data_AF-B7BH82-F1
#
_entry.id   AF-B7BH82-F1
#
_cell.length_a   1.000
_cell.length_b   1.000
_cell.length_c   1.000
_cell.angle_alpha   90.00
_cell.angle_beta   90.00
_cell.angle_gamma   90.00
#
_symmetry.space_group_name_H-M   'P 1'
#
loop_
_entity.id
_entity.type
_entity.pdbx_description
1 polymer ?
#
loop_
_entity_poly.entity_id
_entity_poly.type
_entity_poly.pdbx_seq_one_letter_code
_entity_poly.pdbx_strand_id
1 'polypeptide(L)'
;MSNDMITENGKIEQLQKFVNIHFFELFIASWILGVIFYTIVGFEAIDELCAGMLLVLFIFYVFKTPEWRINKVLLFILFVFLFYLFYSIQIKSNTIKSIFMDFIIQLKPYLAFFCVYHIAPKFTGWQRKLLKDLSLLIWFCLCFLGVSQLFVRDVLVTVMGHPTVFAATVVSVSLVYLYSSNYTMKDKIIFIVMLSVGLLSGRAKFYGFFACAFVLVFYFGTAKNLKLNLKNIVAFVGMFVAVLLVAWQKIEIYFIQNLGDESTDSLARFALYATSFKIFGDYMPFGCGLGTFATHASRVDYSPIYGEYGIDYIWGLSKSYSAFIADTYYPSLA
;
A
#
# COMPACT_ATOMS: atom_id res chain seq x y z
N MET A 1 30.22 9.14 -36.21
CA MET A 1 29.45 9.29 -34.96
C MET A 1 29.46 10.80 -34.65
N SER A 2 28.37 11.51 -34.94
CA SER A 2 28.31 12.99 -34.96
C SER A 2 28.49 13.62 -33.57
N ASN A 3 29.11 14.81 -33.50
CA ASN A 3 29.20 15.67 -32.31
C ASN A 3 27.82 15.94 -31.65
N ASP A 4 26.74 15.90 -32.43
CA ASP A 4 25.37 16.08 -31.94
C ASP A 4 24.91 14.91 -31.05
N MET A 5 25.32 13.67 -31.37
CA MET A 5 24.98 12.51 -30.53
C MET A 5 25.74 12.51 -29.20
N ILE A 6 26.95 13.09 -29.16
CA ILE A 6 27.77 13.20 -27.94
C ILE A 6 27.15 14.25 -26.99
N THR A 7 26.65 15.36 -27.54
CA THR A 7 26.01 16.43 -26.76
C THR A 7 24.61 16.06 -26.26
N GLU A 8 23.84 15.28 -27.02
CA GLU A 8 22.53 14.78 -26.60
C GLU A 8 22.63 13.75 -25.45
N ASN A 9 23.58 12.82 -25.54
CA ASN A 9 23.86 11.86 -24.46
C ASN A 9 24.33 12.56 -23.17
N GLY A 10 25.17 13.60 -23.28
CA GLY A 10 25.60 14.39 -22.12
C GLY A 10 24.46 15.13 -21.43
N LYS A 11 23.46 15.63 -22.18
CA LYS A 11 22.25 16.25 -21.61
C LYS A 11 21.38 15.25 -20.88
N ILE A 12 21.22 14.04 -21.42
CA ILE A 12 20.44 12.96 -20.77
C ILE A 12 21.11 12.54 -19.45
N GLU A 13 22.43 12.43 -19.42
CA GLU A 13 23.16 12.09 -18.20
C GLU A 13 23.01 13.17 -17.11
N GLN A 14 23.09 14.45 -17.49
CA GLN A 14 22.84 15.57 -16.57
C GLN A 14 21.39 15.58 -16.05
N LEU A 15 20.41 15.33 -16.92
CA LEU A 15 19.00 15.20 -16.53
C LEU A 15 18.81 14.06 -15.53
N GLN A 16 19.40 12.88 -15.80
CA GLN A 16 19.29 11.73 -14.90
C GLN A 16 19.93 12.04 -13.53
N LYS A 17 21.07 12.75 -13.51
CA LYS A 17 21.72 13.16 -12.26
C LYS A 17 20.82 14.10 -11.45
N PHE A 18 20.20 15.08 -12.10
CA PHE A 18 19.24 15.99 -11.48
C PHE A 18 18.07 15.23 -10.87
N VAL A 19 17.45 14.33 -11.64
CA VAL A 19 16.29 13.55 -11.17
C VAL A 19 16.67 12.60 -10.04
N ASN A 20 17.84 11.97 -10.08
CA ASN A 20 18.30 11.09 -8.99
C ASN A 20 18.45 11.83 -7.65
N ILE A 21 18.93 13.08 -7.68
CA ILE A 21 19.10 13.90 -6.47
C ILE A 21 17.73 14.25 -5.88
N HIS A 22 16.85 14.86 -6.68
CA HIS A 22 15.54 15.29 -6.19
C HIS A 22 14.62 14.12 -5.86
N PHE A 23 14.72 12.99 -6.57
CA PHE A 23 14.02 11.77 -6.20
C PHE A 23 14.49 11.25 -4.83
N PHE A 24 15.80 11.30 -4.55
CA PHE A 24 16.33 10.89 -3.24
C PHE A 24 15.82 11.80 -2.11
N GLU A 25 15.83 13.12 -2.32
CA GLU A 25 15.27 14.11 -1.36
C GLU A 25 13.79 13.83 -1.10
N LEU A 26 13.01 13.64 -2.16
CA LEU A 26 11.59 13.30 -2.07
C LEU A 26 11.39 11.97 -1.33
N PHE A 27 12.17 10.94 -1.66
CA PHE A 27 12.10 9.64 -1.01
C PHE A 27 12.34 9.73 0.50
N ILE A 28 13.39 10.45 0.92
CA ILE A 28 13.69 10.67 2.34
C ILE A 28 12.56 11.44 3.02
N ALA A 29 12.07 12.51 2.40
CA ALA A 29 10.98 13.32 2.95
C ALA A 29 9.69 12.47 3.12
N SER A 30 9.29 11.73 2.09
CA SER A 30 8.13 10.84 2.14
C SER A 30 8.29 9.73 3.18
N TRP A 31 9.50 9.16 3.32
CA TRP A 31 9.73 8.08 4.27
C TRP A 31 9.75 8.59 5.72
N ILE A 32 10.41 9.71 6.00
CA ILE A 32 10.48 10.29 7.35
C ILE A 32 9.14 10.89 7.76
N LEU A 33 8.56 11.78 6.95
CA LEU A 33 7.34 12.50 7.30
C LEU A 33 6.09 11.64 7.08
N GLY A 34 6.03 10.91 5.98
CA GLY A 34 4.84 10.15 5.58
C GLY A 34 4.73 8.76 6.20
N VAL A 35 5.81 8.21 6.79
CA VAL A 35 5.76 6.87 7.40
C VAL A 35 6.29 6.85 8.84
N ILE A 36 7.45 7.42 9.11
CA ILE A 36 8.06 7.32 10.44
C ILE A 36 7.37 8.26 11.44
N PHE A 37 7.15 9.51 11.05
CA PHE A 37 6.52 10.53 11.89
C PHE A 37 5.07 10.85 11.49
N TYR A 38 4.41 9.98 10.71
CA TYR A 38 3.07 10.22 10.18
C TYR A 38 2.07 10.71 11.24
N THR A 39 1.98 10.01 12.38
CA THR A 39 1.05 10.39 13.46
C THR A 39 1.49 11.59 14.28
N ILE A 40 2.80 11.88 14.32
CA ILE A 40 3.35 13.02 15.07
C ILE A 40 3.19 14.31 14.28
N VAL A 41 3.40 14.25 12.95
CA VAL A 41 3.19 15.41 12.08
C VAL A 41 1.70 15.72 11.95
N GLY A 42 0.84 14.69 11.92
CA GLY A 42 -0.62 14.86 11.89
C GLY A 42 -1.15 15.57 10.65
N PHE A 43 -0.32 15.73 9.61
CA PHE A 43 -0.72 16.35 8.35
C PHE A 43 -1.22 15.26 7.40
N GLU A 44 -2.54 15.15 7.29
CA GLU A 44 -3.20 14.09 6.51
C GLU A 44 -2.87 14.15 5.02
N ALA A 45 -2.48 15.32 4.49
CA ALA A 45 -2.19 15.51 3.07
C ALA A 45 -0.70 15.33 2.67
N ILE A 46 0.15 14.80 3.57
CA ILE A 46 1.58 14.57 3.28
C ILE A 46 1.74 13.64 2.07
N ASP A 47 0.97 12.57 2.03
CA ASP A 47 1.09 11.55 0.99
C ASP A 47 0.51 12.04 -0.35
N GLU A 48 -0.55 12.85 -0.37
CA GLU A 48 -0.98 13.57 -1.58
C GLU A 48 0.11 14.52 -2.08
N LEU A 49 0.72 15.30 -1.19
CA LEU A 49 1.76 16.26 -1.53
C LEU A 49 3.01 15.56 -2.08
N CYS A 50 3.43 14.45 -1.48
CA CYS A 50 4.54 13.64 -1.96
C CYS A 50 4.24 12.99 -3.33
N ALA A 51 3.04 12.45 -3.52
CA ALA A 51 2.62 11.88 -4.79
C ALA A 51 2.56 12.95 -5.90
N GLY A 52 2.07 14.14 -5.58
CA GLY A 52 2.06 15.28 -6.49
C GLY A 52 3.47 15.72 -6.91
N MET A 53 4.40 15.84 -5.95
CA MET A 53 5.79 16.16 -6.27
C MET A 53 6.47 15.09 -7.12
N LEU A 54 6.19 13.80 -6.86
CA LEU A 54 6.69 12.70 -7.70
C LEU A 54 6.17 12.81 -9.14
N LEU A 55 4.89 13.14 -9.30
CA LEU A 55 4.26 13.32 -10.60
C LEU A 55 4.85 14.52 -11.35
N VAL A 56 5.12 15.64 -10.67
CA VAL A 56 5.81 16.80 -11.25
C VAL A 56 7.21 16.42 -11.72
N LEU A 57 7.97 15.68 -10.91
CA LEU A 57 9.31 15.19 -11.28
C LEU A 57 9.26 14.26 -12.49
N PHE A 58 8.26 13.36 -12.55
CA PHE A 58 8.02 12.48 -13.67
C PHE A 58 7.69 13.24 -14.96
N ILE A 59 6.75 14.18 -14.89
CA ILE A 59 6.39 15.05 -16.02
C ILE A 59 7.64 15.76 -16.54
N PHE A 60 8.40 16.40 -15.66
CA PHE A 60 9.64 17.08 -16.02
C PHE A 60 10.63 16.14 -16.74
N TYR A 61 10.81 14.92 -16.23
CA TYR A 61 11.68 13.92 -16.84
C TYR A 61 11.21 13.52 -18.25
N VAL A 62 9.93 13.21 -18.42
CA VAL A 62 9.36 12.79 -19.72
C VAL A 62 9.49 13.90 -20.76
N PHE A 63 9.12 15.15 -20.43
CA PHE A 63 9.18 16.29 -21.35
C PHE A 63 10.61 16.64 -21.80
N LYS A 64 11.62 16.33 -20.97
CA LYS A 64 13.03 16.57 -21.29
C LYS A 64 13.72 15.37 -21.94
N THR A 65 13.04 14.23 -22.06
CA THR A 65 13.55 13.03 -22.74
C THR A 65 13.07 13.02 -24.19
N PRO A 66 13.96 12.95 -25.20
CA PRO A 66 13.60 13.15 -26.60
C PRO A 66 12.62 12.11 -27.15
N GLU A 67 12.63 10.87 -26.63
CA GLU A 67 11.83 9.78 -27.20
C GLU A 67 10.39 9.68 -26.67
N TRP A 68 10.00 10.47 -25.65
CA TRP A 68 8.63 10.48 -25.07
C TRP A 68 8.02 9.08 -24.82
N ARG A 69 8.86 8.10 -24.51
CA ARG A 69 8.43 6.70 -24.41
C ARG A 69 7.66 6.44 -23.13
N ILE A 70 6.36 6.68 -23.11
CA ILE A 70 5.51 6.34 -21.96
C ILE A 70 5.22 4.84 -21.94
N ASN A 71 5.21 4.23 -20.75
CA ASN A 71 4.86 2.82 -20.60
C ASN A 71 3.40 2.57 -21.03
N LYS A 72 3.19 1.69 -22.01
CA LYS A 72 1.85 1.33 -22.51
C LYS A 72 0.92 0.79 -21.42
N VAL A 73 1.48 0.10 -20.41
CA VAL A 73 0.72 -0.41 -19.27
C VAL A 73 0.18 0.73 -18.40
N LEU A 74 0.97 1.80 -18.21
CA LEU A 74 0.51 3.00 -17.50
C LEU A 74 -0.67 3.65 -18.25
N LEU A 75 -0.57 3.78 -19.58
CA LEU A 75 -1.66 4.33 -20.40
C LEU A 75 -2.94 3.48 -20.32
N PHE A 76 -2.80 2.15 -20.35
CA PHE A 76 -3.93 1.25 -20.19
C PHE A 76 -4.59 1.39 -18.82
N ILE A 77 -3.81 1.45 -17.74
CA ILE A 77 -4.33 1.64 -16.39
C ILE A 77 -5.06 2.99 -16.27
N LEU A 78 -4.47 4.06 -16.80
CA LEU A 78 -5.12 5.37 -16.84
C LEU A 78 -6.44 5.33 -17.62
N PHE A 79 -6.47 4.62 -18.75
CA PHE A 79 -7.70 4.42 -19.52
C PHE A 79 -8.78 3.70 -18.70
N VAL A 80 -8.42 2.62 -17.99
CA VAL A 80 -9.36 1.89 -17.12
C VAL A 80 -9.91 2.79 -16.03
N PHE A 81 -9.04 3.52 -15.31
CA PHE A 81 -9.49 4.43 -14.25
C PHE A 81 -10.35 5.58 -14.79
N LEU A 82 -10.01 6.13 -15.97
CA LEU A 82 -10.82 7.16 -16.63
C LEU A 82 -12.19 6.61 -17.06
N PHE A 83 -12.22 5.39 -17.61
CA PHE A 83 -13.47 4.71 -17.92
C PHE A 83 -14.37 4.61 -16.68
N TYR A 84 -13.83 4.15 -15.55
CA TYR A 84 -14.57 4.06 -14.29
C TYR A 84 -15.01 5.43 -13.76
N LEU A 85 -14.18 6.47 -13.91
CA LEU A 85 -14.54 7.84 -13.55
C LEU A 85 -15.76 8.33 -14.34
N PHE A 86 -15.72 8.20 -15.67
CA PHE A 86 -16.84 8.62 -16.53
C PHE A 86 -18.09 7.77 -16.32
N TYR A 87 -17.92 6.45 -16.19
CA TYR A 87 -19.01 5.52 -15.90
C TYR A 87 -19.73 5.91 -14.59
N SER A 88 -18.98 6.16 -13.52
CA SER A 88 -19.52 6.54 -12.20
C SER A 88 -20.29 7.86 -12.25
N ILE A 89 -19.80 8.84 -13.01
CA ILE A 89 -20.49 10.12 -13.23
C ILE A 89 -21.79 9.91 -14.02
N GLN A 90 -21.80 9.04 -15.03
CA GLN A 90 -22.97 8.75 -15.86
C GLN A 90 -24.10 8.07 -15.07
N ILE A 91 -23.77 7.07 -14.24
CA ILE A 91 -24.75 6.38 -13.40
C ILE A 91 -25.10 7.15 -12.13
N LYS A 92 -24.43 8.29 -11.87
CA LYS A 92 -24.56 9.12 -10.67
C LYS A 92 -24.40 8.30 -9.39
N SER A 93 -23.33 7.50 -9.35
CA SER A 93 -23.11 6.49 -8.31
C SER A 93 -23.02 7.07 -6.89
N ASN A 94 -22.39 8.24 -6.76
CA ASN A 94 -22.38 9.06 -5.55
C ASN A 94 -22.20 10.55 -5.94
N THR A 95 -21.94 11.43 -4.96
CA THR A 95 -21.57 12.82 -5.22
C THR A 95 -20.34 12.89 -6.12
N ILE A 96 -20.27 13.92 -6.98
CA ILE A 96 -19.10 14.14 -7.85
C ILE A 96 -17.82 14.22 -7.01
N LYS A 97 -17.88 14.88 -5.85
CA LYS A 97 -16.76 14.98 -4.92
C LYS A 97 -16.24 13.61 -4.47
N SER A 98 -17.13 12.71 -4.05
CA SER A 98 -16.74 11.37 -3.59
C SER A 98 -16.22 10.49 -4.72
N ILE A 99 -16.81 10.58 -5.92
CA ILE A 99 -16.31 9.88 -7.10
C ILE A 99 -14.86 10.28 -7.41
N PHE A 100 -14.56 11.59 -7.43
CA PHE A 100 -13.19 12.09 -7.67
C PHE A 100 -12.23 11.73 -6.53
N MET A 101 -12.69 11.79 -5.27
CA MET A 101 -11.89 11.40 -4.12
C MET A 101 -11.45 9.94 -4.22
N ASP A 102 -12.38 9.03 -4.52
CA ASP A 102 -12.08 7.61 -4.66
C ASP A 102 -11.18 7.32 -5.87
N PHE A 103 -11.43 7.99 -7.00
CA PHE A 103 -10.56 7.94 -8.18
C PHE A 103 -9.11 8.28 -7.85
N ILE A 104 -8.85 9.37 -7.12
CA ILE A 104 -7.50 9.80 -6.75
C ILE A 104 -6.86 8.78 -5.78
N ILE A 105 -7.60 8.34 -4.75
CA ILE A 105 -7.11 7.39 -3.75
C ILE A 105 -6.69 6.07 -4.41
N GLN A 106 -7.50 5.52 -5.31
CA GLN A 106 -7.21 4.25 -5.95
C GLN A 106 -6.12 4.35 -7.03
N LEU A 107 -6.04 5.47 -7.75
CA LEU A 107 -5.04 5.68 -8.80
C LEU A 107 -3.62 5.94 -8.25
N LYS A 108 -3.52 6.58 -7.07
CA LYS A 108 -2.26 7.04 -6.46
C LYS A 108 -1.15 5.97 -6.39
N PRO A 109 -1.38 4.74 -5.90
CA PRO A 109 -0.34 3.71 -5.84
C PRO A 109 0.20 3.31 -7.22
N TYR A 110 -0.66 3.26 -8.24
CA TYR A 110 -0.26 2.92 -9.60
C TYR A 110 0.60 4.03 -10.20
N LEU A 111 0.19 5.29 -10.06
CA LEU A 111 0.99 6.43 -10.49
C LEU A 111 2.36 6.43 -9.83
N ALA A 112 2.42 6.27 -8.51
CA ALA A 112 3.69 6.22 -7.79
C ALA A 112 4.60 5.12 -8.34
N PHE A 113 4.08 3.90 -8.49
CA PHE A 113 4.84 2.77 -9.02
C PHE A 113 5.37 3.03 -10.44
N PHE A 114 4.51 3.43 -11.38
CA PHE A 114 4.91 3.61 -12.77
C PHE A 114 5.81 4.83 -12.99
N CYS A 115 5.61 5.91 -12.22
CA CYS A 115 6.51 7.07 -12.25
C CYS A 115 7.92 6.64 -11.83
N VAL A 116 8.08 5.94 -10.70
CA VAL A 116 9.40 5.48 -10.24
C VAL A 116 9.99 4.45 -11.21
N TYR A 117 9.18 3.50 -11.68
CA TYR A 117 9.61 2.48 -12.63
C TYR A 117 10.15 3.08 -13.93
N HIS A 118 9.52 4.14 -14.42
CA HIS A 118 9.92 4.82 -15.65
C HIS A 118 11.16 5.69 -15.46
N ILE A 119 11.22 6.48 -14.39
CA ILE A 119 12.40 7.31 -14.05
C ILE A 119 13.65 6.46 -13.77
N ALA A 120 13.46 5.27 -13.20
CA ALA A 120 14.51 4.34 -12.78
C ALA A 120 15.65 5.02 -12.00
N PRO A 121 15.36 5.72 -10.88
CA PRO A 121 16.33 6.51 -10.16
C PRO A 121 17.42 5.64 -9.56
N LYS A 122 18.67 6.13 -9.59
CA LYS A 122 19.83 5.41 -9.06
C LYS A 122 20.42 6.15 -7.87
N PHE A 123 20.51 5.44 -6.73
CA PHE A 123 21.15 5.97 -5.54
C PHE A 123 22.66 5.74 -5.55
N THR A 124 23.40 6.76 -5.12
CA THR A 124 24.86 6.68 -4.96
C THR A 124 25.23 5.78 -3.78
N GLY A 125 26.49 5.34 -3.72
CA GLY A 125 26.97 4.52 -2.61
C GLY A 125 26.82 5.21 -1.25
N TRP A 126 27.02 6.53 -1.19
CA TRP A 126 26.80 7.33 0.01
C TRP A 126 25.31 7.38 0.40
N GLN A 127 24.40 7.63 -0.55
CA GLN A 127 22.95 7.65 -0.30
C GLN A 127 22.46 6.30 0.21
N ARG A 128 22.94 5.19 -0.37
CA ARG A 128 22.62 3.84 0.11
C ARG A 128 23.14 3.59 1.51
N LYS A 129 24.39 4.00 1.81
CA LYS A 129 24.94 3.87 3.16
C LYS A 129 24.13 4.66 4.18
N LEU A 130 23.78 5.91 3.88
CA LEU A 130 22.94 6.75 4.72
C LEU A 130 21.58 6.09 5.01
N LEU A 131 20.90 5.57 3.98
CA LEU A 131 19.63 4.85 4.15
C LEU A 131 19.79 3.60 5.02
N LYS A 132 20.88 2.84 4.84
CA LYS A 132 21.16 1.64 5.63
C LYS A 132 21.36 1.98 7.12
N ASP A 133 22.18 2.99 7.40
CA ASP A 133 22.51 3.42 8.76
C ASP A 133 21.28 4.03 9.47
N LEU A 134 20.51 4.87 8.77
CA LEU A 134 19.25 5.41 9.28
C LEU A 134 18.23 4.30 9.56
N SER A 135 18.10 3.31 8.67
CA SER A 135 17.17 2.20 8.87
C SER A 135 17.50 1.42 10.15
N LEU A 136 18.78 1.18 10.41
CA LEU A 136 19.22 0.50 11.64
C LEU A 136 18.97 1.34 12.89
N LEU A 137 19.23 2.65 12.83
CA LEU A 137 18.97 3.58 13.94
C LEU A 137 17.48 3.62 14.29
N ILE A 138 16.62 3.83 13.30
CA ILE A 138 15.16 3.87 13.49
C ILE A 138 14.66 2.52 14.01
N TRP A 139 15.16 1.42 13.44
CA TRP A 139 14.80 0.08 13.88
C TRP A 139 15.16 -0.16 15.36
N PHE A 140 16.31 0.32 15.82
CA PHE A 140 16.69 0.24 17.23
C PHE A 140 15.69 0.97 18.14
N CYS A 141 15.23 2.17 17.74
CA CYS A 141 14.16 2.88 18.45
C CYS A 141 12.83 2.09 18.45
N LEU A 142 12.48 1.48 17.32
CA LEU A 142 11.27 0.64 17.19
C LEU A 142 11.36 -0.64 18.03
N CYS A 143 12.56 -1.19 18.24
CA CYS A 143 12.75 -2.33 19.15
C CYS A 143 12.39 -1.94 20.58
N PHE A 144 12.90 -0.79 21.06
CA PHE A 144 12.58 -0.30 22.39
C PHE A 144 11.07 -0.07 22.57
N LEU A 145 10.44 0.54 21.56
CA LEU A 145 9.00 0.77 21.55
C LEU A 145 8.18 -0.53 21.47
N GLY A 146 8.62 -1.50 20.67
CA GLY A 146 7.96 -2.80 20.56
C GLY A 146 8.07 -3.62 21.85
N VAL A 147 9.22 -3.59 22.51
CA VAL A 147 9.44 -4.28 23.79
C VAL A 147 8.64 -3.64 24.91
N SER A 148 8.54 -2.30 24.96
CA SER A 148 7.77 -1.61 26.00
C SER A 148 6.28 -1.98 25.97
N GLN A 149 5.71 -2.30 24.80
CA GLN A 149 4.35 -2.84 24.66
C GLN A 149 4.11 -4.15 25.44
N LEU A 150 5.16 -4.96 25.68
CA LEU A 150 5.05 -6.20 26.46
C LEU A 150 4.92 -5.93 27.97
N PHE A 151 5.43 -4.79 28.44
CA PHE A 151 5.42 -4.41 29.86
C PHE A 151 4.29 -3.44 30.20
N VAL A 152 3.96 -2.54 29.28
CA VAL A 152 2.94 -1.52 29.44
C VAL A 152 1.93 -1.68 28.32
N ARG A 153 0.68 -1.93 28.70
CA ARG A 153 -0.42 -2.10 27.76
C ARG A 153 -0.66 -0.80 26.98
N ASP A 154 -0.97 -0.95 25.69
CA ASP A 154 -1.40 0.12 24.78
C ASP A 154 -0.38 1.24 24.48
N VAL A 155 0.90 1.07 24.81
CA VAL A 155 1.97 2.04 24.46
C VAL A 155 2.02 2.34 22.96
N LEU A 156 1.83 1.32 22.10
CA LEU A 156 1.80 1.53 20.65
C LEU A 156 0.65 2.42 20.20
N VAL A 157 -0.51 2.36 20.87
CA VAL A 157 -1.65 3.23 20.60
C VAL A 157 -1.33 4.65 21.07
N THR A 158 -0.75 4.81 22.26
CA THR A 158 -0.40 6.11 22.81
C THR A 158 0.64 6.85 21.97
N VAL A 159 1.68 6.15 21.48
CA VAL A 159 2.81 6.77 20.77
C VAL A 159 2.55 6.89 19.28
N MET A 160 1.96 5.87 18.65
CA MET A 160 1.81 5.79 17.19
C MET A 160 0.35 5.83 16.72
N GLY A 161 -0.60 6.14 17.61
CA GLY A 161 -2.04 6.21 17.33
C GLY A 161 -2.71 4.85 17.12
N HIS A 162 -2.03 3.91 16.45
CA HIS A 162 -2.57 2.59 16.14
C HIS A 162 -1.46 1.56 15.87
N PRO A 163 -1.59 0.28 16.30
CA PRO A 163 -0.55 -0.74 16.10
C PRO A 163 -0.24 -1.06 14.63
N THR A 164 -1.14 -0.72 13.69
CA THR A 164 -0.86 -0.90 12.25
C THR A 164 0.17 0.11 11.75
N VAL A 165 0.25 1.30 12.33
CA VAL A 165 1.30 2.29 11.99
C VAL A 165 2.66 1.73 12.37
N PHE A 166 2.80 1.20 13.59
CA PHE A 166 4.03 0.52 14.03
C PHE A 166 4.45 -0.60 13.06
N ALA A 167 3.52 -1.49 12.72
CA ALA A 167 3.78 -2.57 11.76
C ALA A 167 4.25 -2.02 10.40
N ALA A 168 3.58 -1.01 9.86
CA ALA A 168 3.93 -0.38 8.59
C ALA A 168 5.30 0.30 8.63
N THR A 169 5.65 0.98 9.73
CA THR A 169 6.98 1.59 9.92
C THR A 169 8.08 0.53 10.00
N VAL A 170 7.85 -0.60 10.70
CA VAL A 170 8.81 -1.71 10.71
C VAL A 170 9.00 -2.31 9.30
N VAL A 171 7.91 -2.51 8.55
CA VAL A 171 7.98 -2.98 7.15
C VAL A 171 8.81 -2.01 6.31
N SER A 172 8.50 -0.71 6.36
CA SER A 172 9.18 0.29 5.53
C SER A 172 10.67 0.34 5.85
N VAL A 173 11.03 0.40 7.14
CA VAL A 173 12.42 0.44 7.60
C VAL A 173 13.19 -0.81 7.19
N SER A 174 12.59 -1.99 7.30
CA SER A 174 13.20 -3.25 6.89
C SER A 174 13.41 -3.30 5.37
N LEU A 175 12.44 -2.86 4.57
CA LEU A 175 12.55 -2.82 3.11
C LEU A 175 13.60 -1.82 2.63
N VAL A 176 13.68 -0.64 3.24
CA VAL A 176 14.70 0.37 2.93
C VAL A 176 16.10 -0.15 3.26
N TYR A 177 16.27 -0.85 4.38
CA TYR A 177 17.52 -1.55 4.69
C TYR A 177 17.88 -2.57 3.61
N LEU A 178 16.95 -3.44 3.25
CA LEU A 178 17.21 -4.51 2.27
C LEU A 178 17.56 -3.93 0.90
N TYR A 179 16.83 -2.90 0.45
CA TYR A 179 17.07 -2.20 -0.81
C TYR A 179 18.43 -1.47 -0.84
N SER A 180 18.81 -0.84 0.26
CA SER A 180 20.11 -0.15 0.36
C SER A 180 21.29 -1.11 0.52
N SER A 181 21.05 -2.35 0.97
CA SER A 181 22.07 -3.40 1.18
C SER A 181 22.55 -4.07 -0.12
N ASN A 182 23.59 -4.91 -0.01
CA ASN A 182 24.12 -5.69 -1.14
C ASN A 182 23.39 -7.03 -1.33
N TYR A 183 22.29 -7.26 -0.61
CA TYR A 183 21.48 -8.47 -0.71
C TYR A 183 22.25 -9.77 -0.43
N THR A 184 23.27 -9.69 0.43
CA THR A 184 24.04 -10.87 0.88
C THR A 184 23.21 -11.72 1.85
N MET A 185 23.60 -12.97 2.12
CA MET A 185 22.91 -13.80 3.11
C MET A 185 22.85 -13.14 4.50
N LYS A 186 23.90 -12.39 4.88
CA LYS A 186 23.90 -11.59 6.12
C LYS A 186 22.84 -10.50 6.08
N ASP A 187 22.74 -9.75 4.99
CA ASP A 187 21.74 -8.69 4.84
C ASP A 187 20.31 -9.26 4.85
N LYS A 188 20.09 -10.44 4.24
CA LYS A 188 18.79 -11.14 4.27
C LYS A 188 18.38 -11.54 5.68
N ILE A 189 19.32 -12.08 6.47
CA ILE A 189 19.07 -12.44 7.87
C ILE A 189 18.75 -11.19 8.68
N ILE A 190 19.55 -10.12 8.53
CA ILE A 190 19.30 -8.85 9.24
C ILE A 190 17.93 -8.29 8.86
N PHE A 191 17.56 -8.32 7.58
CA PHE A 191 16.22 -7.91 7.13
C PHE A 191 15.09 -8.67 7.86
N ILE A 192 15.20 -9.99 7.99
CA ILE A 192 14.16 -10.79 8.66
C ILE A 192 14.14 -10.55 10.17
N VAL A 193 15.32 -10.38 10.80
CA VAL A 193 15.41 -9.95 12.20
C VAL A 193 14.75 -8.59 12.36
N MET A 194 15.02 -7.64 11.47
CA MET A 194 14.40 -6.33 11.52
C MET A 194 12.88 -6.42 11.42
N LEU A 195 12.39 -7.23 10.48
CA LEU A 195 10.97 -7.42 10.25
C LEU A 195 10.26 -8.13 11.42
N SER A 196 10.93 -9.02 12.14
CA SER A 196 10.35 -9.77 13.27
C SER A 196 9.83 -8.89 14.40
N VAL A 197 10.39 -7.68 14.58
CA VAL A 197 9.91 -6.70 15.56
C VAL A 197 8.46 -6.29 15.30
N GLY A 198 8.01 -6.29 14.04
CA GLY A 198 6.63 -5.97 13.69
C GLY A 198 5.61 -7.02 14.13
N LEU A 199 6.06 -8.24 14.51
CA LEU A 199 5.18 -9.28 15.08
C LEU A 199 4.56 -8.82 16.41
N LEU A 200 5.24 -7.90 17.12
CA LEU A 200 4.76 -7.28 18.36
C LEU A 200 3.53 -6.38 18.14
N SER A 201 3.18 -6.05 16.89
CA SER A 201 1.95 -5.33 16.57
C SER A 201 0.66 -6.14 16.83
N GLY A 202 0.75 -7.48 16.90
CA GLY A 202 -0.41 -8.36 17.07
C GLY A 202 -1.38 -8.40 15.87
N ARG A 203 -1.01 -7.80 14.72
CA ARG A 203 -1.91 -7.65 13.56
C ARG A 203 -1.83 -8.87 12.64
N ALA A 204 -2.98 -9.50 12.39
CA ALA A 204 -3.08 -10.68 11.52
C ALA A 204 -2.49 -10.46 10.12
N LYS A 205 -2.76 -9.29 9.51
CA LYS A 205 -2.23 -8.91 8.20
C LYS A 205 -0.69 -8.89 8.18
N PHE A 206 -0.04 -8.57 9.29
CA PHE A 206 1.41 -8.54 9.40
C PHE A 206 2.01 -9.95 9.44
N TYR A 207 1.37 -10.90 10.13
CA TYR A 207 1.86 -12.30 10.14
C TYR A 207 1.91 -12.90 8.74
N GLY A 208 0.86 -12.66 7.93
CA GLY A 208 0.85 -13.07 6.53
C GLY A 208 1.97 -12.40 5.73
N PHE A 209 2.17 -11.09 5.91
CA PHE A 209 3.27 -10.36 5.28
C PHE A 209 4.65 -10.92 5.66
N PHE A 210 4.89 -11.21 6.94
CA PHE A 210 6.15 -11.76 7.45
C PHE A 210 6.48 -13.12 6.82
N ALA A 211 5.50 -14.03 6.79
CA ALA A 211 5.66 -15.35 6.16
C ALA A 211 5.96 -15.22 4.66
N CYS A 212 5.23 -14.36 3.94
CA CYS A 212 5.48 -14.08 2.53
C CYS A 212 6.88 -13.50 2.29
N ALA A 213 7.31 -12.54 3.11
CA ALA A 213 8.62 -11.92 3.00
C ALA A 213 9.76 -12.94 3.19
N PHE A 214 9.61 -13.87 4.16
CA PHE A 214 10.57 -14.94 4.39
C PHE A 214 10.74 -15.82 3.15
N VAL A 215 9.64 -16.31 2.57
CA VAL A 215 9.66 -17.16 1.37
C VAL A 215 10.23 -16.39 0.16
N LEU A 216 9.79 -15.15 -0.06
CA LEU A 216 10.27 -14.33 -1.17
C LEU A 216 11.79 -14.08 -1.11
N VAL A 217 12.34 -13.80 0.07
CA VAL A 217 13.77 -13.48 0.22
C VAL A 217 14.68 -14.71 0.21
N PHE A 218 14.26 -15.81 0.82
CA PHE A 218 15.09 -17.02 0.93
C PHE A 218 14.87 -18.03 -0.19
N TYR A 219 13.62 -18.31 -0.56
CA TYR A 219 13.32 -19.30 -1.60
C TYR A 219 13.49 -18.72 -2.99
N PHE A 220 12.83 -17.59 -3.28
CA PHE A 220 12.92 -16.97 -4.60
C PHE A 220 14.20 -16.16 -4.76
N GLY A 221 14.51 -15.27 -3.81
CA GLY A 221 15.74 -14.47 -3.73
C GLY A 221 15.98 -13.49 -4.89
N THR A 222 15.47 -13.73 -6.09
CA THR A 222 15.61 -12.83 -7.23
C THR A 222 14.41 -12.98 -8.13
N ALA A 223 13.98 -11.89 -8.78
CA ALA A 223 12.81 -11.89 -9.65
C ALA A 223 12.91 -12.92 -10.80
N LYS A 224 14.13 -13.28 -11.24
CA LYS A 224 14.34 -14.31 -12.27
C LYS A 224 13.86 -15.70 -11.86
N ASN A 225 13.78 -15.98 -10.56
CA ASN A 225 13.34 -17.26 -10.02
C ASN A 225 11.81 -17.30 -9.84
N LEU A 226 11.11 -16.17 -9.98
CA LEU A 226 9.65 -16.07 -9.97
C LEU A 226 9.06 -16.49 -11.34
N LYS A 227 9.35 -17.72 -11.77
CA LYS A 227 8.74 -18.32 -12.96
C LYS A 227 7.59 -19.25 -12.54
N LEU A 228 6.56 -19.35 -13.36
CA LEU A 228 5.47 -20.31 -13.16
C LEU A 228 5.95 -21.72 -13.55
N ASN A 229 6.63 -22.40 -12.61
CA ASN A 229 7.01 -23.81 -12.67
C ASN A 229 6.28 -24.54 -11.54
N LEU A 230 5.91 -25.81 -11.75
CA LEU A 230 5.37 -26.71 -10.73
C LEU A 230 6.08 -26.58 -9.36
N LYS A 231 7.42 -26.53 -9.33
CA LYS A 231 8.17 -26.36 -8.06
C LYS A 231 7.81 -25.05 -7.33
N ASN A 232 7.68 -23.96 -8.08
CA ASN A 232 7.34 -22.65 -7.55
C ASN A 232 5.85 -22.56 -7.19
N ILE A 233 4.98 -23.23 -7.94
CA ILE A 233 3.56 -23.38 -7.60
C ILE A 233 3.42 -24.09 -6.26
N VAL A 234 4.13 -25.21 -6.05
CA VAL A 234 4.15 -25.90 -4.75
C VAL A 234 4.65 -24.98 -3.63
N ALA A 235 5.70 -24.19 -3.88
CA ALA A 235 6.19 -23.21 -2.90
C ALA A 235 5.15 -22.11 -2.57
N PHE A 236 4.43 -21.60 -3.58
CA PHE A 236 3.34 -20.63 -3.40
C PHE A 236 2.16 -21.24 -2.63
N VAL A 237 1.75 -22.46 -2.95
CA VAL A 237 0.68 -23.17 -2.23
C VAL A 237 1.10 -23.43 -0.79
N GLY A 238 2.32 -23.91 -0.55
CA GLY A 238 2.83 -24.13 0.80
C GLY A 238 2.90 -22.84 1.63
N MET A 239 3.33 -21.74 1.01
CA MET A 239 3.30 -20.40 1.63
C MET A 239 1.86 -19.97 1.96
N PHE A 240 0.92 -20.16 1.04
CA PHE A 240 -0.49 -19.84 1.26
C PHE A 240 -1.09 -20.65 2.43
N VAL A 241 -0.81 -21.95 2.48
CA VAL A 241 -1.21 -22.83 3.60
C VAL A 241 -0.59 -22.36 4.92
N ALA A 242 0.70 -22.02 4.94
CA ALA A 242 1.36 -21.50 6.15
C ALA A 242 0.71 -20.19 6.64
N VAL A 243 0.40 -19.27 5.72
CA VAL A 243 -0.32 -18.04 6.05
C VAL A 243 -1.71 -18.35 6.60
N LEU A 244 -2.45 -19.29 6.00
CA LEU A 244 -3.76 -19.72 6.48
C LEU A 244 -3.69 -20.34 7.86
N LEU A 245 -2.70 -21.18 8.16
CA LEU A 245 -2.51 -21.80 9.47
C LEU A 245 -2.26 -20.75 10.57
N VAL A 246 -1.40 -19.75 10.29
CA VAL A 246 -1.12 -18.66 11.23
C VAL A 246 -2.33 -17.73 11.36
N ALA A 247 -3.06 -17.51 10.27
CA ALA A 247 -4.28 -16.71 10.28
C ALA A 247 -5.49 -17.46 10.85
N TRP A 248 -5.44 -18.80 10.98
CA TRP A 248 -6.59 -19.64 11.30
C TRP A 248 -7.25 -19.23 12.62
N GLN A 249 -6.46 -18.99 13.66
CA GLN A 249 -6.99 -18.52 14.96
C GLN A 249 -7.74 -17.19 14.84
N LYS A 250 -7.27 -16.28 13.97
CA LYS A 250 -7.94 -15.00 13.71
C LYS A 250 -9.16 -15.20 12.82
N ILE A 251 -9.09 -16.05 11.79
CA ILE A 251 -10.22 -16.38 10.93
C ILE A 251 -11.34 -17.01 11.75
N GLU A 252 -11.01 -17.94 12.65
CA GLU A 252 -11.95 -18.58 13.57
C GLU A 252 -12.62 -17.55 14.48
N ILE A 253 -11.84 -16.66 15.11
CA ILE A 253 -12.39 -15.57 15.91
C ILE A 253 -13.29 -14.66 15.08
N TYR A 254 -12.86 -14.22 13.89
CA TYR A 254 -13.58 -13.23 13.10
C TYR A 254 -14.81 -13.79 12.36
N PHE A 255 -14.79 -15.05 11.94
CA PHE A 255 -15.81 -15.64 11.06
C PHE A 255 -16.58 -16.82 11.66
N ILE A 256 -16.01 -17.56 12.62
CA ILE A 256 -16.59 -18.83 13.13
C ILE A 256 -17.17 -18.67 14.55
N GLN A 257 -16.40 -18.10 15.49
CA GLN A 257 -16.85 -17.90 16.88
C GLN A 257 -17.92 -16.79 17.00
N ASN A 258 -17.93 -15.80 16.11
CA ASN A 258 -18.95 -14.74 16.09
C ASN A 258 -20.29 -15.14 15.45
N LEU A 259 -20.47 -16.41 15.04
CA LEU A 259 -21.80 -16.92 14.69
C LEU A 259 -22.70 -17.07 15.94
N GLY A 260 -22.14 -16.97 17.15
CA GLY A 260 -22.87 -17.09 18.41
C GLY A 260 -22.77 -15.92 19.40
N ASP A 261 -21.89 -14.94 19.18
CA ASP A 261 -21.69 -13.80 20.10
C ASP A 261 -21.68 -12.47 19.33
N GLU A 262 -22.47 -11.50 19.81
CA GLU A 262 -22.80 -10.21 19.21
C GLU A 262 -21.61 -9.22 19.16
N SER A 263 -20.43 -9.61 18.69
CA SER A 263 -19.35 -8.65 18.45
C SER A 263 -19.66 -7.84 17.17
N THR A 264 -20.22 -6.65 17.36
CA THR A 264 -20.77 -5.77 16.32
C THR A 264 -19.80 -5.38 15.19
N ASP A 265 -18.48 -5.34 15.43
CA ASP A 265 -17.44 -5.08 14.40
C ASP A 265 -17.33 -6.21 13.36
N SER A 266 -17.49 -7.47 13.78
CA SER A 266 -17.39 -8.62 12.87
C SER A 266 -18.57 -8.70 11.90
N LEU A 267 -19.76 -8.29 12.37
CA LEU A 267 -20.99 -8.24 11.59
C LEU A 267 -20.88 -7.26 10.41
N ALA A 268 -20.28 -6.08 10.63
CA ALA A 268 -20.09 -5.08 9.59
C ALA A 268 -19.25 -5.61 8.42
N ARG A 269 -18.10 -6.23 8.71
CA ARG A 269 -17.24 -6.79 7.65
C ARG A 269 -17.93 -7.91 6.89
N PHE A 270 -18.59 -8.82 7.60
CA PHE A 270 -19.35 -9.91 6.97
C PHE A 270 -20.46 -9.36 6.07
N ALA A 271 -21.23 -8.38 6.53
CA ALA A 271 -22.28 -7.74 5.76
C ALA A 271 -21.74 -7.07 4.48
N LEU A 272 -20.58 -6.41 4.55
CA LEU A 272 -19.94 -5.82 3.37
C LEU A 272 -19.58 -6.89 2.33
N TYR A 273 -18.96 -8.01 2.73
CA TYR A 273 -18.65 -9.12 1.83
C TYR A 273 -19.90 -9.83 1.28
N ALA A 274 -20.91 -10.07 2.11
CA ALA A 274 -22.15 -10.71 1.66
C ALA A 274 -22.90 -9.82 0.66
N THR A 275 -22.93 -8.52 0.92
CA THR A 275 -23.62 -7.54 0.06
C THR A 275 -22.85 -7.30 -1.23
N SER A 276 -21.52 -7.34 -1.22
CA SER A 276 -20.72 -7.19 -2.45
C SER A 276 -21.10 -8.21 -3.51
N PHE A 277 -21.40 -9.46 -3.15
CA PHE A 277 -21.84 -10.47 -4.11
C PHE A 277 -23.17 -10.14 -4.79
N LYS A 278 -24.10 -9.51 -4.06
CA LYS A 278 -25.38 -9.06 -4.62
C LYS A 278 -25.17 -7.89 -5.57
N ILE A 279 -24.43 -6.87 -5.12
CA ILE A 279 -24.08 -5.70 -5.92
C ILE A 279 -23.37 -6.12 -7.22
N PHE A 280 -22.43 -7.06 -7.17
CA PHE A 280 -21.79 -7.60 -8.37
C PHE A 280 -22.78 -8.21 -9.37
N GLY A 281 -23.81 -8.90 -8.88
CA GLY A 281 -24.87 -9.46 -9.72
C GLY A 281 -25.72 -8.36 -10.36
N ASP A 282 -26.11 -7.36 -9.58
CA ASP A 282 -27.03 -6.30 -10.00
C ASP A 282 -26.37 -5.28 -10.94
N TYR A 283 -25.06 -5.02 -10.77
CA TYR A 283 -24.29 -4.04 -11.54
C TYR A 283 -23.31 -4.68 -12.55
N MET A 284 -23.49 -5.95 -12.88
CA MET A 284 -22.68 -6.63 -13.90
C MET A 284 -22.78 -5.89 -15.25
N PRO A 285 -21.67 -5.67 -16.00
CA PRO A 285 -20.32 -6.16 -15.75
C PRO A 285 -19.37 -5.16 -15.07
N PHE A 286 -19.81 -3.94 -14.78
CA PHE A 286 -18.91 -2.84 -14.40
C PHE A 286 -18.97 -2.47 -12.92
N GLY A 287 -19.92 -3.00 -12.15
CA GLY A 287 -20.05 -2.73 -10.72
C GLY A 287 -20.75 -1.40 -10.41
N CYS A 288 -20.92 -1.07 -9.13
CA CYS A 288 -21.71 0.09 -8.68
C CYS A 288 -20.98 1.43 -8.80
N GLY A 289 -19.77 1.43 -9.35
CA GLY A 289 -18.96 2.62 -9.61
C GLY A 289 -18.11 3.10 -8.43
N LEU A 290 -17.29 4.11 -8.69
CA LEU A 290 -16.36 4.69 -7.74
C LEU A 290 -17.09 5.47 -6.65
N GLY A 291 -16.57 5.38 -5.43
CA GLY A 291 -17.06 6.09 -4.27
C GLY A 291 -18.40 5.57 -3.74
N THR A 292 -18.88 4.41 -4.20
CA THR A 292 -20.24 3.95 -3.94
C THR A 292 -20.31 2.97 -2.77
N PHE A 293 -19.45 1.96 -2.72
CA PHE A 293 -19.54 0.89 -1.72
C PHE A 293 -18.18 0.53 -1.12
N ALA A 294 -18.14 0.31 0.20
CA ALA A 294 -16.97 -0.09 0.97
C ALA A 294 -15.69 0.76 0.77
N THR A 295 -15.84 2.05 0.40
CA THR A 295 -14.71 2.99 0.22
C THR A 295 -14.73 4.10 1.26
N HIS A 296 -13.56 4.71 1.50
CA HIS A 296 -13.49 5.92 2.33
C HIS A 296 -14.39 7.04 1.78
N ALA A 297 -14.47 7.20 0.46
CA ALA A 297 -15.34 8.18 -0.17
C ALA A 297 -16.83 7.91 0.11
N SER A 298 -17.28 6.64 -0.02
CA SER A 298 -18.66 6.24 0.30
C SER A 298 -19.06 6.45 1.76
N ARG A 299 -18.07 6.61 2.66
CA ARG A 299 -18.25 6.98 4.05
C ARG A 299 -18.35 8.49 4.24
N VAL A 300 -17.45 9.25 3.61
CA VAL A 300 -17.37 10.71 3.74
C VAL A 300 -18.66 11.35 3.24
N ASP A 301 -19.07 11.02 2.01
CA ASP A 301 -20.42 11.32 1.54
C ASP A 301 -21.19 10.00 1.58
N TYR A 302 -21.92 9.80 2.68
CA TYR A 302 -22.61 8.54 2.99
C TYR A 302 -23.46 8.06 1.81
N SER A 303 -23.03 6.96 1.19
CA SER A 303 -23.64 6.43 -0.03
C SER A 303 -25.04 5.88 0.23
N PRO A 304 -26.01 6.12 -0.67
CA PRO A 304 -27.36 5.57 -0.54
C PRO A 304 -27.40 4.04 -0.67
N ILE A 305 -26.38 3.41 -1.29
CA ILE A 305 -26.36 1.97 -1.55
C ILE A 305 -26.47 1.13 -0.26
N TYR A 306 -25.98 1.66 0.87
CA TYR A 306 -26.11 0.98 2.16
C TYR A 306 -27.57 0.82 2.61
N GLY A 307 -28.41 1.82 2.32
CA GLY A 307 -29.85 1.75 2.59
C GLY A 307 -30.60 0.93 1.56
N GLU A 308 -30.20 1.01 0.28
CA GLU A 308 -30.80 0.23 -0.81
C GLU A 308 -30.68 -1.28 -0.60
N TYR A 309 -29.53 -1.72 -0.06
CA TYR A 309 -29.29 -3.12 0.29
C TYR A 309 -29.63 -3.47 1.75
N GLY A 310 -30.16 -2.51 2.51
CA GLY A 310 -30.64 -2.72 3.87
C GLY A 310 -29.55 -3.17 4.85
N ILE A 311 -28.38 -2.53 4.83
CA ILE A 311 -27.27 -2.78 5.75
C ILE A 311 -26.87 -1.53 6.55
N ASP A 312 -27.55 -0.42 6.33
CA ASP A 312 -27.36 0.87 7.00
C ASP A 312 -27.79 0.87 8.48
N TYR A 313 -28.53 -0.13 8.95
CA TYR A 313 -28.82 -0.30 10.38
C TYR A 313 -27.70 -1.02 11.14
N ILE A 314 -26.74 -1.63 10.43
CA ILE A 314 -25.66 -2.40 11.06
C ILE A 314 -24.68 -1.43 11.73
N TRP A 315 -24.35 -1.71 12.98
CA TRP A 315 -23.39 -0.92 13.75
C TRP A 315 -22.04 -0.89 13.03
N GLY A 316 -21.55 0.32 12.71
CA GLY A 316 -20.29 0.53 11.98
C GLY A 316 -20.48 0.77 10.49
N LEU A 317 -21.68 0.53 9.95
CA LEU A 317 -22.09 0.83 8.57
C LEU A 317 -23.18 1.91 8.49
N SER A 318 -23.73 2.32 9.63
CA SER A 318 -24.81 3.31 9.66
C SER A 318 -24.33 4.72 9.37
N LYS A 319 -25.26 5.60 8.98
CA LYS A 319 -24.95 7.01 8.72
C LYS A 319 -24.45 7.75 9.97
N SER A 320 -24.94 7.38 11.15
CA SER A 320 -24.50 7.95 12.42
C SER A 320 -23.16 7.37 12.91
N TYR A 321 -22.84 6.13 12.53
CA TYR A 321 -21.60 5.46 12.91
C TYR A 321 -21.09 4.57 11.77
N SER A 322 -20.29 5.18 10.89
CA SER A 322 -19.77 4.58 9.65
C SER A 322 -18.32 4.12 9.75
N ALA A 323 -17.88 3.77 10.96
CA ALA A 323 -16.48 3.53 11.29
C ALA A 323 -15.82 2.43 10.44
N PHE A 324 -16.58 1.40 10.03
CA PHE A 324 -16.05 0.18 9.41
C PHE A 324 -16.31 0.06 7.91
N ILE A 325 -16.93 1.06 7.29
CA ILE A 325 -17.21 1.05 5.85
C ILE A 325 -15.95 0.79 5.02
N ALA A 326 -14.82 1.38 5.39
CA ALA A 326 -13.56 1.29 4.65
C ALA A 326 -12.64 0.15 5.13
N ASP A 327 -13.12 -0.75 6.00
CA ASP A 327 -12.28 -1.80 6.58
C ASP A 327 -12.00 -2.99 5.65
N THR A 328 -12.78 -3.10 4.57
CA THR A 328 -12.72 -4.20 3.60
C THR A 328 -12.36 -3.69 2.21
N TYR A 329 -11.30 -4.23 1.61
CA TYR A 329 -10.84 -3.80 0.28
C TYR A 329 -11.61 -4.46 -0.88
N TYR A 330 -11.80 -5.78 -0.87
CA TYR A 330 -12.46 -6.46 -2.00
C TYR A 330 -13.92 -6.05 -2.24
N PRO A 331 -14.74 -5.79 -1.20
CA PRO A 331 -16.09 -5.28 -1.41
C PRO A 331 -16.14 -3.96 -2.19
N SER A 332 -15.09 -3.13 -2.17
CA SER A 332 -15.08 -1.88 -2.95
C SER A 332 -14.92 -2.07 -4.46
N LEU A 333 -14.72 -3.31 -4.91
CA LEU A 333 -14.70 -3.65 -6.33
C LEU A 333 -16.10 -3.97 -6.87
N ALA A 334 -17.08 -4.17 -5.99
CA ALA A 334 -18.48 -4.36 -6.35
C ALA A 334 -19.05 -3.10 -6.96
#